data_AF-A0A2N3AXB9-F1
#
_entry.id   AF-A0A2N3AXB9-F1
#
_cell.length_a   1.000
_cell.length_b   1.000
_cell.length_c   1.000
_cell.angle_alpha   90.00
_cell.angle_beta   90.00
_cell.angle_gamma   90.00
#
_symmetry.space_group_name_H-M   'P 1'
#
loop_
_entity.id
_entity.type
_entity.pdbx_description
1 polymer ?
#
loop_
_entity_poly.entity_id
_entity_poly.type
_entity_poly.pdbx_seq_one_letter_code
_entity_poly.pdbx_strand_id
1 'polypeptide(L)'
;GCVVRARPIGVLNLEDEHGGDEKLICVPVDTTFPYYSDVAETKDLPSIIFQQIEHFFTHYKDLEAEKWVRVGKWGDAAEARQITIVAIERYKNS
;
A
#
# COMPACT_ATOMS: atom_id res chain seq x y z
N GLY A 1 -7.48 16.62 9.56
CA GLY A 1 -7.33 15.18 9.25
C GLY A 1 -7.96 14.35 10.35
N CYS A 2 -8.11 13.05 10.13
CA CYS A 2 -8.53 12.05 11.13
C CYS A 2 -7.47 10.96 11.29
N VAL A 3 -7.53 10.19 12.39
CA VAL A 3 -6.61 9.06 12.65
C VAL A 3 -7.44 7.78 12.74
N VAL A 4 -7.03 6.74 12.01
CA VAL A 4 -7.67 5.43 11.99
C VAL A 4 -6.64 4.37 12.30
N ARG A 5 -6.96 3.46 13.23
CA ARG A 5 -6.11 2.31 13.53
C ARG A 5 -6.36 1.23 12.46
N ALA A 6 -5.31 0.85 11.75
CA ALA A 6 -5.37 -0.07 10.62
C ALA A 6 -4.26 -1.13 10.70
N ARG A 7 -4.41 -2.20 9.93
CA ARG A 7 -3.44 -3.29 9.78
C ARG A 7 -3.14 -3.53 8.29
N PRO A 8 -1.86 -3.74 7.92
CA PRO A 8 -1.47 -3.96 6.53
C PRO A 8 -1.86 -5.37 6.06
N ILE A 9 -2.34 -5.46 4.82
CA ILE A 9 -2.75 -6.70 4.13
C ILE A 9 -1.97 -6.95 2.83
N GLY A 10 -1.18 -5.97 2.38
CA GLY A 10 -0.36 -6.06 1.18
C GLY A 10 0.36 -4.76 0.89
N VAL A 11 1.18 -4.76 -0.16
CA VAL A 11 1.91 -3.58 -0.60
C VAL A 11 1.96 -3.54 -2.13
N LEU A 12 1.76 -2.37 -2.71
CA LEU A 12 2.06 -2.11 -4.11
C LEU A 12 3.44 -1.46 -4.18
N ASN A 13 4.43 -2.18 -4.72
CA ASN A 13 5.76 -1.62 -4.94
C ASN A 13 5.70 -0.70 -6.16
N LEU A 14 6.06 0.57 -5.99
CA LEU A 14 6.14 1.55 -7.07
C LEU A 14 7.49 2.25 -7.02
N GLU A 15 7.86 2.82 -8.15
CA GLU A 15 8.97 3.74 -8.29
C GLU A 15 8.47 4.99 -9.02
N ASP A 16 8.88 6.16 -8.54
CA ASP A 16 8.60 7.44 -9.18
C ASP A 16 9.89 8.25 -9.36
N GLU A 17 9.77 9.50 -9.80
CA GLU A 17 10.91 10.37 -10.06
C GLU A 17 11.84 10.63 -8.84
N HIS A 18 11.39 10.33 -7.62
CA HIS A 18 12.16 10.46 -6.38
C HIS A 18 12.66 9.13 -5.81
N GLY A 19 12.41 8.00 -6.49
CA GLY A 19 12.85 6.67 -6.10
C GLY A 19 11.70 5.75 -5.67
N GLY A 20 11.96 4.86 -4.71
CA GLY A 20 10.97 3.90 -4.22
C GLY A 20 9.80 4.59 -3.52
N ASP A 21 8.58 4.20 -3.88
CA ASP A 21 7.33 4.79 -3.41
C ASP A 21 6.28 3.71 -3.08
N GLU A 22 6.61 2.81 -2.14
CA GLU A 22 5.74 1.69 -1.79
C GLU A 22 4.42 2.15 -1.14
N LYS A 23 3.30 1.60 -1.62
CA LYS A 23 1.96 1.90 -1.08
C LYS A 23 1.44 0.72 -0.28
N LEU A 24 1.39 0.88 1.04
CA LEU A 24 0.77 -0.11 1.92
C LEU A 24 -0.75 -0.11 1.71
N ILE A 25 -1.31 -1.31 1.54
CA ILE A 25 -2.75 -1.52 1.56
C ILE A 25 -3.13 -2.02 2.94
N CYS A 26 -4.05 -1.31 3.59
CA CYS A 26 -4.46 -1.58 4.97
C CYS A 26 -5.98 -1.66 5.07
N VAL A 27 -6.44 -2.47 6.03
CA VAL A 27 -7.85 -2.47 6.49
C VAL A 27 -7.90 -1.99 7.93
N PRO A 28 -9.02 -1.39 8.40
CA PRO A 28 -9.18 -1.05 9.81
C PRO A 28 -8.98 -2.29 10.71
N VAL A 29 -8.52 -2.07 11.95
CA VAL A 29 -8.54 -3.16 12.93
C VAL A 29 -9.97 -3.52 13.30
N ASP A 30 -10.18 -4.76 13.69
CA ASP A 30 -11.51 -5.34 13.96
C ASP A 30 -12.31 -4.57 15.01
N THR A 31 -11.64 -4.04 16.05
CA THR A 31 -12.26 -3.20 17.09
C THR A 31 -12.77 -1.86 16.55
N THR A 32 -12.26 -1.42 15.39
CA THR A 32 -12.69 -0.20 14.71
C THR A 32 -13.78 -0.51 13.68
N PHE A 33 -13.63 -1.58 12.90
CA PHE A 33 -14.64 -2.00 11.94
C PHE A 33 -14.52 -3.51 11.62
N PRO A 34 -15.46 -4.36 12.10
CA PRO A 34 -15.34 -5.82 12.00
C PRO A 34 -15.62 -6.38 10.60
N TYR A 35 -16.05 -5.55 9.65
CA TYR A 35 -16.34 -5.98 8.26
C TYR A 35 -15.16 -6.68 7.59
N TYR A 36 -13.93 -6.32 7.95
CA TYR A 36 -12.70 -6.87 7.37
C TYR A 36 -12.05 -7.95 8.26
N SER A 37 -12.73 -8.49 9.26
CA SER A 37 -12.14 -9.48 10.18
C SER A 37 -11.56 -10.71 9.46
N ASP A 38 -12.16 -11.15 8.36
CA ASP A 38 -11.70 -12.31 7.57
C ASP A 38 -10.70 -11.94 6.46
N VAL A 39 -10.24 -10.69 6.39
CA VAL A 39 -9.31 -10.22 5.34
C VAL A 39 -7.91 -10.10 5.93
N ALA A 40 -7.06 -11.10 5.77
CA ALA A 40 -5.68 -11.10 6.28
C ALA A 40 -4.65 -10.68 5.21
N GLU A 41 -4.95 -10.90 3.94
CA GLU A 41 -4.04 -10.71 2.81
C GLU A 41 -4.79 -10.27 1.54
N THR A 42 -4.04 -9.89 0.50
CA THR A 42 -4.61 -9.37 -0.75
C THR A 42 -5.58 -10.34 -1.42
N LYS A 43 -5.33 -11.65 -1.34
CA LYS A 43 -6.18 -12.67 -1.97
C LYS A 43 -7.54 -12.86 -1.30
N ASP A 44 -7.76 -12.30 -0.11
CA ASP A 44 -9.04 -12.37 0.60
C ASP A 44 -10.05 -11.32 0.09
N LEU A 45 -9.61 -10.44 -0.81
CA LEU A 45 -10.44 -9.45 -1.48
C LEU A 45 -10.54 -9.73 -2.98
N PRO A 46 -11.63 -9.30 -3.63
CA PRO A 46 -11.76 -9.40 -5.08
C PRO A 46 -10.58 -8.78 -5.82
N SER A 47 -9.98 -9.53 -6.74
CA SER A 47 -8.79 -9.09 -7.50
C SER A 47 -8.99 -7.76 -8.25
N ILE A 48 -10.23 -7.47 -8.66
CA ILE A 48 -10.58 -6.21 -9.33
C ILE A 48 -10.25 -4.96 -8.50
N ILE A 49 -10.30 -5.05 -7.16
CA ILE A 49 -9.94 -3.93 -6.28
C ILE A 49 -8.47 -3.57 -6.47
N PHE A 50 -7.59 -4.57 -6.48
CA PHE A 50 -6.15 -4.37 -6.69
C PHE A 50 -5.85 -3.90 -8.11
N GLN A 51 -6.53 -4.45 -9.12
CA GLN A 51 -6.40 -3.98 -10.50
C GLN A 51 -6.80 -2.51 -10.65
N GLN A 52 -7.86 -2.06 -9.96
CA GLN A 52 -8.27 -0.65 -9.95
C GLN A 52 -7.23 0.25 -9.26
N ILE A 53 -6.67 -0.19 -8.13
CA ILE A 53 -5.59 0.55 -7.43
C ILE A 53 -4.36 0.66 -8.32
N GLU A 54 -3.94 -0.43 -8.95
CA GLU A 54 -2.80 -0.49 -9.85
C GLU A 54 -2.99 0.41 -11.07
N HIS A 55 -4.16 0.34 -11.71
CA HIS A 55 -4.51 1.22 -12.83
C HIS A 55 -4.49 2.69 -12.42
N PHE A 56 -5.02 3.03 -11.25
CA PHE A 56 -4.99 4.41 -10.75
C PHE A 56 -3.55 4.92 -10.65
N PHE A 57 -2.67 4.21 -9.97
CA PHE A 57 -1.27 4.65 -9.81
C PHE A 57 -0.47 4.64 -11.11
N THR A 58 -0.82 3.78 -12.06
CA THR A 58 -0.21 3.79 -13.40
C THR A 58 -0.49 5.11 -14.13
N HIS A 59 -1.71 5.63 -14.02
CA HIS A 59 -2.20 6.70 -14.90
C HIS A 59 -2.37 8.07 -14.24
N TYR A 60 -2.35 8.18 -12.91
CA TYR A 60 -2.73 9.43 -12.24
C TYR A 60 -1.79 10.63 -12.54
N LYS A 61 -0.55 10.34 -12.97
CA LYS A 61 0.47 11.34 -13.33
C LYS A 61 0.61 11.53 -14.86
N ASP A 62 -0.20 10.89 -15.70
CA ASP A 62 -0.02 10.89 -17.17
C ASP A 62 0.00 12.29 -17.81
N LEU A 63 -0.62 13.27 -17.18
CA LEU A 63 -0.70 14.65 -17.68
C LEU A 63 0.32 15.59 -17.02
N GLU A 64 1.18 15.07 -16.14
CA GLU A 64 2.25 15.81 -15.49
C GLU A 64 3.57 15.58 -16.25
N ALA A 65 3.93 16.51 -17.15
CA ALA A 65 4.99 16.31 -18.15
C ALA A 65 6.37 15.88 -17.62
N GLU A 66 6.69 16.19 -16.36
CA GLU A 66 7.97 15.86 -15.71
C GLU A 66 7.89 14.70 -14.72
N LYS A 67 6.71 14.10 -14.53
CA LYS A 67 6.50 13.01 -13.57
C LYS A 67 6.22 11.70 -14.26
N TRP A 68 6.60 10.62 -13.62
CA TRP A 68 6.35 9.27 -14.11
C TRP A 68 6.12 8.32 -12.94
N VAL A 69 5.52 7.17 -13.24
CA VAL A 69 5.36 6.08 -12.29
C VAL A 69 5.69 4.78 -12.99
N ARG A 70 6.44 3.93 -12.30
CA ARG A 70 6.62 2.54 -12.68
C ARG A 70 5.99 1.67 -11.61
N VAL A 71 4.88 1.04 -11.97
CA VAL A 71 4.26 0.02 -11.13
C VAL A 71 5.14 -1.24 -11.14
N GLY A 72 5.53 -1.68 -9.95
CA GLY A 72 6.25 -2.91 -9.69
C GLY A 72 5.31 -4.08 -9.42
N LYS A 73 5.69 -4.93 -8.46
CA LYS A 73 4.92 -6.11 -8.08
C LYS A 73 4.11 -5.87 -6.83
N TRP A 74 2.96 -6.53 -6.76
CA TRP A 74 2.24 -6.73 -5.50
C TRP A 74 3.08 -7.59 -4.56
N GLY A 75 3.31 -7.07 -3.35
CA GLY A 75 3.86 -7.78 -2.21
C GLY A 75 2.76 -8.21 -1.24
N ASP A 76 3.06 -9.21 -0.42
CA ASP A 76 2.12 -9.78 0.52
C ASP A 76 2.03 -8.99 1.84
N ALA A 77 1.19 -9.46 2.76
CA ALA A 77 1.03 -8.84 4.07
C ALA A 77 2.31 -8.90 4.93
N ALA A 78 3.20 -9.89 4.71
CA ALA A 78 4.44 -10.02 5.45
C ALA A 78 5.47 -8.98 4.99
N GLU A 79 5.62 -8.81 3.68
CA GLU A 79 6.43 -7.76 3.06
C GLU A 79 5.96 -6.37 3.52
N ALA A 80 4.65 -6.11 3.50
CA ALA A 80 4.06 -4.87 3.97
C ALA A 80 4.39 -4.56 5.45
N ARG A 81 4.34 -5.58 6.32
CA ARG A 81 4.77 -5.45 7.73
C ARG A 81 6.26 -5.17 7.84
N GLN A 82 7.10 -5.86 7.06
CA GLN A 82 8.54 -5.66 7.07
C GLN A 82 8.92 -4.24 6.67
N ILE A 83 8.32 -3.72 5.58
CA ILE A 83 8.52 -2.33 5.13
C ILE A 83 8.14 -1.35 6.24
N THR A 84 7.01 -1.59 6.91
CA THR A 84 6.55 -0.74 8.03
C THR A 84 7.57 -0.71 9.18
N ILE A 85 8.10 -1.87 9.58
CA ILE A 85 9.09 -1.97 10.66
C ILE A 85 10.39 -1.26 10.27
N VAL A 86 10.90 -1.51 9.05
CA VAL A 86 12.12 -0.88 8.54
C VAL A 86 11.96 0.65 8.47
N ALA A 87 10.81 1.14 8.03
CA ALA A 87 10.53 2.58 8.00
C ALA A 87 10.54 3.20 9.41
N ILE A 88 9.95 2.52 10.40
CA ILE A 88 9.99 2.95 11.81
C ILE A 88 11.43 2.96 12.34
N GLU A 89 12.24 1.95 12.02
CA GLU A 89 13.65 1.88 12.44
C GLU A 89 14.49 2.99 11.81
N ARG A 90 14.34 3.25 10.51
CA ARG A 90 15.03 4.35 9.82
C ARG A 90 14.69 5.70 10.46
N TYR A 91 13.42 5.94 10.77
CA TYR A 91 12.98 7.16 11.46
C TYR A 91 13.56 7.29 12.88
N LYS A 92 13.74 6.18 13.61
CA LYS A 92 14.37 6.21 14.94
C LYS A 92 15.87 6.49 14.89
N ASN A 93 16.53 6.17 13.79
CA ASN A 93 17.97 6.32 13.60
C ASN A 93 18.38 7.61 12.87
N SER A 94 17.40 8.44 12.46
CA SER A 94 17.60 9.79 11.90
C SER A 94 17.55 10.85 12.98
#